data_AF-A0A7R7GFX2-F1
#
_entry.id   AF-A0A7R7GFX2-F1
#
_cell.length_a   1.000
_cell.length_b   1.000
_cell.length_c   1.000
_cell.angle_alpha   90.00
_cell.angle_beta   90.00
_cell.angle_gamma   90.00
#
_symmetry.space_group_name_H-M   'P 1'
#
loop_
_entity.id
_entity.type
_entity.pdbx_description
1 polymer ?
#
loop_
_entity_poly.entity_id
_entity_poly.type
_entity_poly.pdbx_seq_one_letter_code
_entity_poly.pdbx_strand_id
1 'polypeptide(L)'
;MGLLTGFKKSSLEKKFRKSDWVIIQSIPFAQFEQLIVDYVDSGWEIEDDYVRLQEDTPKWECILKKGTSILTCIWTMKAHGQVYGPSRVLNGLAEKLNMKPTTTISQPWF
;
A
#
# COMPACT_ATOMS: atom_id res chain seq x y z
N MET A 1 -16.60 -1.04 -18.04
CA MET A 1 -15.45 -0.54 -17.24
C MET A 1 -14.22 -1.40 -17.55
N GLY A 2 -13.64 -1.32 -18.76
CA GLY A 2 -12.90 -2.48 -19.31
C GLY A 2 -11.44 -2.28 -19.71
N LEU A 3 -11.08 -1.15 -20.33
CA LEU A 3 -9.76 -1.04 -21.00
C LEU A 3 -8.76 -0.20 -20.22
N LEU A 4 -9.13 1.02 -19.83
CA LEU A 4 -8.21 1.94 -19.14
C LEU A 4 -7.70 1.39 -17.79
N THR A 5 -8.56 0.72 -17.03
CA THR A 5 -8.18 0.06 -15.76
C THR A 5 -7.20 -1.09 -16.02
N GLY A 6 -7.37 -1.86 -17.09
CA GLY A 6 -6.45 -2.92 -17.50
C GLY A 6 -5.06 -2.38 -17.87
N PHE A 7 -5.00 -1.28 -18.61
CA PHE A 7 -3.74 -0.62 -18.97
C PHE A 7 -3.02 -0.05 -17.74
N LYS A 8 -3.74 0.65 -16.85
CA LYS A 8 -3.19 1.18 -15.60
C LYS A 8 -2.62 0.07 -14.70
N LYS A 9 -3.38 -1.02 -14.52
CA LYS A 9 -2.94 -2.20 -13.77
C LYS A 9 -1.66 -2.78 -14.37
N SER A 10 -1.65 -3.06 -15.68
CA SER A 10 -0.49 -3.66 -16.34
C SER A 10 0.75 -2.76 -16.26
N SER A 11 0.57 -1.44 -16.38
CA SER A 11 1.67 -0.47 -16.24
C SER A 11 2.27 -0.48 -14.82
N LEU A 12 1.41 -0.52 -13.79
CA LEU A 12 1.85 -0.55 -12.40
C LEU A 12 2.55 -1.87 -12.04
N GLU A 13 2.02 -3.01 -12.48
CA GLU A 13 2.67 -4.32 -12.30
C GLU A 13 4.03 -4.39 -13.02
N LYS A 14 4.17 -3.75 -14.20
CA LYS A 14 5.47 -3.60 -14.87
C LYS A 14 6.44 -2.75 -14.06
N LYS A 15 5.98 -1.66 -13.44
CA LYS A 15 6.80 -0.85 -12.53
C LYS A 15 7.26 -1.68 -11.33
N PHE A 16 6.39 -2.52 -10.78
CA PHE A 16 6.72 -3.41 -9.67
C PHE A 16 7.86 -4.35 -10.04
N ARG A 17 7.75 -5.03 -11.18
CA ARG A 17 8.81 -5.93 -11.67
C ARG A 17 10.14 -5.20 -11.93
N LYS A 18 10.11 -3.99 -12.49
CA LYS A 18 11.33 -3.22 -12.79
C LYS A 18 12.04 -2.68 -11.55
N SER A 19 11.28 -2.36 -10.50
CA SER A 19 11.78 -1.66 -9.31
C SER A 19 11.96 -2.59 -8.11
N ASP A 20 11.75 -3.89 -8.30
CA ASP A 20 11.66 -4.89 -7.23
C ASP A 20 10.65 -4.49 -6.13
N TRP A 21 9.49 -3.99 -6.56
CA TRP A 21 8.40 -3.67 -5.65
C TRP A 21 7.40 -4.81 -5.56
N VAL A 22 6.79 -4.91 -4.39
CA VAL A 22 5.71 -5.85 -4.10
C VAL A 22 4.54 -5.10 -3.48
N ILE A 23 3.38 -5.75 -3.44
CA ILE A 23 2.16 -5.25 -2.82
C ILE A 23 1.61 -6.28 -1.83
N ILE A 24 1.16 -5.82 -0.68
CA ILE A 24 0.29 -6.54 0.26
C ILE A 24 -1.12 -6.00 0.05
N GLN A 25 -2.10 -6.89 -0.13
CA GLN A 25 -3.47 -6.52 -0.48
C GLN A 25 -4.46 -7.05 0.56
N SER A 26 -5.62 -6.39 0.66
CA SER A 26 -6.73 -6.80 1.51
C SER A 26 -6.41 -6.79 3.02
N ILE A 27 -5.61 -5.81 3.46
CA ILE A 27 -5.28 -5.60 4.88
C ILE A 27 -6.54 -5.10 5.60
N PRO A 28 -7.00 -5.74 6.69
CA PRO A 28 -8.13 -5.28 7.51
C PRO A 28 -7.89 -3.88 8.08
N PHE A 29 -8.98 -3.13 8.32
CA PHE A 29 -8.90 -1.72 8.77
C PHE A 29 -8.02 -1.53 10.00
N ALA A 30 -8.31 -2.26 11.09
CA ALA A 30 -7.57 -2.14 12.35
C ALA A 30 -6.07 -2.43 12.19
N GLN A 31 -5.71 -3.40 11.35
CA GLN A 31 -4.29 -3.70 11.07
C GLN A 31 -3.65 -2.63 10.19
N PHE A 32 -4.39 -2.10 9.23
CA PHE A 32 -3.91 -1.05 8.33
C PHE A 32 -3.71 0.27 9.06
N GLU A 33 -4.65 0.68 9.91
CA GLU A 33 -4.51 1.88 10.74
C GLU A 33 -3.30 1.78 11.69
N GLN A 34 -3.20 0.66 12.43
CA GLN A 34 -2.08 0.43 13.35
C GLN A 34 -0.73 0.43 12.62
N LEU A 35 -0.66 -0.13 11.42
CA LEU A 35 0.54 -0.13 10.59
C LEU A 35 1.02 1.28 10.28
N ILE A 36 0.11 2.19 9.92
CA ILE A 36 0.49 3.59 9.65
C ILE A 36 1.08 4.23 10.90
N VAL A 37 0.41 4.05 12.05
CA VAL A 37 0.88 4.56 13.35
C VAL A 37 2.28 4.02 13.67
N ASP A 38 2.47 2.70 13.63
CA ASP A 38 3.75 2.06 13.95
C ASP A 38 4.90 2.54 13.06
N TYR A 39 4.64 2.80 11.78
CA TYR A 39 5.66 3.31 10.85
C TYR A 39 6.02 4.75 11.17
N VAL A 40 5.04 5.60 11.45
CA VAL A 40 5.28 6.99 11.87
C VAL A 40 6.07 7.04 13.17
N ASP A 41 5.67 6.25 14.18
CA ASP A 41 6.39 6.11 15.45
C ASP A 41 7.82 5.56 15.26
N SER A 42 8.03 4.72 14.24
CA SER A 42 9.35 4.23 13.85
C SER A 42 10.19 5.24 13.06
N GLY A 43 9.74 6.49 12.95
CA GLY A 43 10.43 7.59 12.28
C GLY A 43 10.30 7.57 10.76
N TRP A 44 9.21 7.02 10.22
CA TRP A 44 8.82 7.28 8.84
C TRP A 44 8.03 8.59 8.74
N GLU A 45 8.28 9.34 7.68
CA GLU A 45 7.60 10.60 7.40
C GLU A 45 6.42 10.35 6.47
N ILE A 46 5.28 10.99 6.76
CA ILE A 46 4.16 11.02 5.82
C ILE A 46 4.43 12.16 4.85
N GLU A 47 4.56 11.83 3.57
CA GLU A 47 4.58 12.79 2.50
C GLU A 47 3.14 13.00 2.02
N ASP A 48 2.72 14.27 1.97
CA ASP A 48 1.37 14.82 1.65
C ASP A 48 0.53 15.27 2.87
N ASP A 49 -0.57 16.00 2.60
CA ASP A 49 -1.54 16.48 3.60
C ASP A 49 -2.16 15.29 4.33
N TYR A 50 -1.60 14.95 5.49
CA TYR A 50 -2.06 13.84 6.31
C TYR A 50 -3.51 14.07 6.77
N VAL A 51 -4.44 13.43 6.08
CA VAL A 51 -5.80 13.23 6.59
C VAL A 51 -5.76 11.99 7.47
N ARG A 52 -6.27 12.06 8.71
CA ARG A 52 -6.38 10.87 9.55
C ARG A 52 -7.35 9.88 8.90
N LEU A 53 -6.92 8.64 8.72
CA LEU A 53 -7.78 7.56 8.24
C LEU A 53 -8.91 7.32 9.25
N GLN A 54 -10.16 7.28 8.78
CA GLN A 54 -11.34 6.91 9.57
C GLN A 54 -12.04 5.71 8.92
N GLU A 55 -12.83 4.97 9.71
CA GLU A 55 -13.45 3.71 9.28
C GLU A 55 -14.47 3.91 8.13
N ASP A 56 -15.11 5.08 8.09
CA ASP A 56 -16.05 5.51 7.06
C ASP A 56 -15.38 6.18 5.84
N THR A 57 -14.05 6.29 5.84
CA THR A 57 -13.32 6.97 4.76
C THR A 57 -13.42 6.16 3.45
N PRO A 58 -14.04 6.72 2.39
CA PRO A 58 -14.34 5.97 1.17
C PRO A 58 -13.07 5.61 0.38
N LYS A 59 -12.13 6.55 0.32
CA LYS A 59 -10.79 6.41 -0.25
C LYS A 59 -9.82 7.23 0.59
N TRP A 60 -8.68 6.64 0.89
CA TRP A 60 -7.55 7.30 1.53
C TRP A 60 -6.25 6.81 0.91
N GLU A 61 -5.26 7.69 0.82
CA GLU A 61 -3.93 7.34 0.35
C GLU A 61 -2.89 8.18 1.08
N CYS A 62 -1.74 7.59 1.37
CA CYS A 62 -0.59 8.30 1.91
C CYS A 62 0.70 7.68 1.38
N ILE A 63 1.78 8.46 1.45
CA ILE A 63 3.12 7.99 1.14
C ILE A 63 3.95 8.05 2.42
N LEU A 64 4.50 6.91 2.84
CA LEU A 64 5.47 6.83 3.94
C LEU A 64 6.89 6.82 3.37
N LYS A 65 7.76 7.70 3.89
CA LYS A 65 9.16 7.79 3.50
C LYS A 65 10.11 7.60 4.68
N LYS A 66 11.23 6.92 4.43
CA LYS A 66 12.36 6.85 5.36
C LYS A 66 13.65 6.74 4.57
N GLY A 67 14.39 7.84 4.50
CA GLY A 67 15.55 7.97 3.64
C GLY A 67 15.17 7.77 2.16
N THR A 68 15.71 6.73 1.53
CA THR A 68 15.42 6.39 0.12
C THR A 68 14.27 5.38 -0.04
N SER A 69 13.73 4.85 1.06
CA SER A 69 12.61 3.92 1.02
C SER A 69 11.29 4.67 0.97
N ILE A 70 10.39 4.21 0.09
CA ILE A 70 9.06 4.78 -0.11
C ILE A 70 8.04 3.65 -0.04
N LEU A 71 7.00 3.80 0.76
CA LEU A 71 5.82 2.95 0.77
C LEU A 71 4.62 3.78 0.38
N THR A 72 3.78 3.27 -0.50
CA THR A 72 2.48 3.86 -0.77
C THR A 72 1.43 3.02 -0.09
N CYS A 73 0.63 3.67 0.76
CA CYS A 73 -0.44 3.06 1.52
C CYS A 73 -1.76 3.60 0.98
N ILE A 74 -2.68 2.70 0.64
CA ILE A 74 -3.99 3.04 0.09
C ILE A 74 -5.05 2.28 0.88
N TRP A 75 -6.13 2.97 1.20
CA TRP A 75 -7.34 2.37 1.73
C TRP A 75 -8.51 2.69 0.82
N THR A 76 -9.32 1.68 0.52
CA THR A 76 -10.64 1.89 -0.09
C THR A 76 -11.64 0.95 0.57
N MET A 77 -12.90 1.36 0.68
CA MET A 77 -13.94 0.46 1.20
C MET A 77 -14.13 -0.81 0.35
N LYS A 78 -13.71 -0.79 -0.92
CA LYS A 78 -13.88 -1.91 -1.86
C LYS A 78 -12.73 -2.91 -1.85
N ALA A 79 -11.49 -2.43 -1.76
CA ALA A 79 -10.28 -3.26 -1.84
C ALA A 79 -9.53 -3.39 -0.50
N HIS A 80 -10.06 -2.75 0.56
CA HIS A 80 -9.44 -2.63 1.88
C HIS A 80 -8.03 -2.02 1.80
N GLY A 81 -7.21 -2.26 2.82
CA GLY A 81 -5.86 -1.72 2.93
C GLY A 81 -4.92 -2.39 1.94
N GLN A 82 -4.15 -1.57 1.24
CA GLN A 82 -3.14 -2.00 0.28
C GLN A 82 -1.87 -1.20 0.50
N VAL A 83 -0.74 -1.89 0.57
CA VAL A 83 0.57 -1.25 0.74
C VAL A 83 1.50 -1.80 -0.33
N TYR A 84 2.17 -0.93 -1.07
CA TYR A 84 3.20 -1.34 -2.03
C TYR A 84 4.47 -0.49 -1.94
N GLY A 85 5.58 -1.08 -2.37
CA GLY A 85 6.91 -0.46 -2.32
C GLY A 85 8.02 -1.51 -2.42
N PRO A 86 9.26 -1.19 -2.03
CA PRO A 86 10.41 -2.09 -2.13
C PRO A 86 10.22 -3.41 -1.38
N SER A 87 10.53 -4.53 -2.04
CA SER A 87 10.44 -5.89 -1.48
C SER A 87 11.14 -6.02 -0.11
N ARG A 88 12.33 -5.43 0.02
CA ARG A 88 13.14 -5.43 1.25
C ARG A 88 12.41 -4.88 2.47
N VAL A 89 11.49 -3.94 2.28
CA VAL A 89 10.70 -3.34 3.37
C VAL A 89 9.41 -4.11 3.58
N LEU A 90 8.70 -4.43 2.49
CA LEU A 90 7.40 -5.07 2.59
C LEU A 90 7.46 -6.54 3.00
N ASN A 91 8.54 -7.27 2.73
CA ASN A 91 8.64 -8.67 3.15
C ASN A 91 8.56 -8.78 4.68
N GLY A 92 9.33 -7.96 5.41
CA GLY A 92 9.26 -7.94 6.87
C GLY A 92 7.90 -7.47 7.41
N LEU A 93 7.22 -6.56 6.68
CA LEU A 93 5.85 -6.17 7.01
C LEU A 93 4.86 -7.31 6.80
N ALA A 94 4.96 -8.01 5.68
CA ALA A 94 4.07 -9.09 5.32
C ALA A 94 4.17 -10.26 6.32
N GLU A 95 5.38 -10.56 6.79
CA GLU A 95 5.61 -11.53 7.88
C GLU A 95 4.88 -11.14 9.17
N LYS A 96 4.99 -9.87 9.59
CA LYS A 96 4.27 -9.35 10.77
C LYS A 96 2.75 -9.46 10.63
N LEU A 97 2.23 -9.22 9.44
CA LEU A 97 0.80 -9.29 9.14
C LEU A 97 0.31 -10.73 8.87
N ASN A 98 1.23 -11.71 8.77
CA ASN A 98 0.94 -13.06 8.28
C ASN A 98 0.27 -13.05 6.89
N MET A 99 0.73 -12.16 6.01
CA MET A 99 0.23 -11.99 4.64
C MET A 99 1.32 -12.27 3.62
N LYS A 100 0.94 -12.52 2.37
CA LYS A 100 1.89 -12.78 1.28
C LYS A 100 2.04 -11.54 0.39
N PRO A 101 3.25 -10.99 0.24
CA PRO A 101 3.50 -9.97 -0.76
C PRO A 101 3.46 -10.58 -2.15
N THR A 102 2.99 -9.82 -3.14
CA THR A 102 2.90 -10.26 -4.54
C THR A 102 3.33 -9.14 -5.49
N THR A 103 3.60 -9.47 -6.74
CA THR A 103 3.85 -8.48 -7.81
C THR A 103 2.61 -8.25 -8.68
N THR A 104 1.51 -8.94 -8.37
CA THR A 104 0.25 -8.93 -9.13
C THR A 104 -0.86 -8.26 -8.33
N ILE A 105 -1.59 -7.34 -8.96
CA ILE A 105 -2.70 -6.61 -8.34
C ILE A 105 -3.98 -7.41 -8.57
N SER A 106 -4.48 -8.06 -7.52
CA SER A 106 -5.71 -8.84 -7.56
C SER A 106 -6.94 -7.94 -7.46
N GLN A 107 -6.86 -6.90 -6.62
CA GLN A 107 -7.93 -5.93 -6.40
C GLN A 107 -7.44 -4.51 -6.74
N PRO A 108 -7.75 -3.98 -7.94
CA PRO A 108 -7.40 -2.61 -8.28
C PRO A 108 -8.27 -1.60 -7.50
N TRP A 109 -7.66 -0.49 -7.09
CA TRP A 109 -8.29 0.60 -6.32
C TRP A 109 -8.59 1.87 -7.16
N PHE A 110 -8.37 1.81 -8.48
CA PHE A 110 -8.43 2.92 -9.43
C PHE A 110 -9.30 2.64 -10.66
#